data_AF-A0A8T3KPC2-F1
#
_entry.id   AF-A0A8T3KPC2-F1
#
_cell.length_a   1.000
_cell.length_b   1.000
_cell.length_c   1.000
_cell.angle_alpha   90.00
_cell.angle_beta   90.00
_cell.angle_gamma   90.00
#
_symmetry.space_group_name_H-M   'P 1'
#
loop_
_entity.id
_entity.type
_entity.pdbx_description
1 polymer ?
#
loop_
_entity_poly.entity_id
_entity_poly.type
_entity_poly.pdbx_seq_one_letter_code
_entity_poly.pdbx_strand_id
1 'polypeptide(L)'
;MALPPKTIEGYRPDIYYCFESLLIIGEAKTANDVERQHSRAQYEAYLKECANFHGNAIFILAVPWMERATAHNILRNLRKKVPGNFTIKILEWIGGVV
;
A
#
# COMPACT_ATOMS: atom_id res chain seq x y z
N MET A 1 -22.59 5.07 2.43
CA MET A 1 -21.12 5.26 2.55
C MET A 1 -20.55 5.25 1.14
N ALA A 2 -19.73 6.24 0.78
CA ALA A 2 -19.05 6.27 -0.52
C ALA A 2 -17.85 5.31 -0.49
N LEU A 3 -17.68 4.50 -1.53
CA LEU A 3 -16.54 3.59 -1.63
C LEU A 3 -15.29 4.35 -2.14
N PRO A 4 -14.06 3.99 -1.71
CA PRO A 4 -12.82 4.61 -2.18
C PRO A 4 -12.70 4.57 -3.71
N PRO A 5 -12.22 5.61 -4.41
CA PRO A 5 -12.03 5.53 -5.85
C PRO A 5 -11.08 4.37 -6.23
N LYS A 6 -11.26 3.84 -7.45
CA LYS A 6 -10.29 2.89 -8.01
C LYS A 6 -9.03 3.65 -8.41
N THR A 7 -7.87 3.00 -8.27
CA THR A 7 -6.62 3.47 -8.87
C THR A 7 -6.70 3.49 -10.38
N ILE A 8 -5.70 4.12 -11.01
CA ILE A 8 -5.47 4.09 -12.46
C ILE A 8 -5.46 2.64 -12.99
N GLU A 9 -4.94 1.68 -12.23
CA GLU A 9 -4.89 0.26 -12.61
C GLU A 9 -6.11 -0.56 -12.12
N GLY A 10 -7.16 0.10 -11.64
CA GLY A 10 -8.47 -0.53 -11.37
C GLY A 10 -8.62 -1.22 -10.01
N TYR A 11 -7.61 -1.14 -9.14
CA TYR A 11 -7.67 -1.68 -7.78
C TYR A 11 -8.32 -0.69 -6.82
N ARG A 12 -9.05 -1.20 -5.81
CA ARG A 12 -9.69 -0.36 -4.79
C ARG A 12 -8.97 -0.57 -3.46
N PRO A 13 -8.35 0.48 -2.89
CA PRO A 13 -7.70 0.37 -1.59
C PRO A 13 -8.73 0.36 -0.46
N ASP A 14 -8.32 -0.17 0.69
CA ASP A 14 -9.11 -0.11 1.93
C ASP A 14 -9.25 1.33 2.44
N ILE A 15 -8.20 2.13 2.28
CA ILE A 15 -8.16 3.54 2.66
C ILE A 15 -7.71 4.37 1.46
N TYR A 16 -8.45 5.43 1.17
CA TYR A 16 -8.06 6.45 0.21
C TYR A 16 -8.42 7.83 0.74
N TYR A 17 -7.45 8.72 0.78
CA TYR A 17 -7.63 10.13 1.11
C TYR A 17 -6.82 10.97 0.12
N CYS A 18 -7.46 11.90 -0.56
CA CYS A 18 -6.81 12.83 -1.47
C CYS A 18 -7.41 14.21 -1.27
N PHE A 19 -6.60 15.14 -0.77
CA PHE A 19 -7.00 16.53 -0.57
C PHE A 19 -5.78 17.44 -0.71
N GLU A 20 -5.93 18.49 -1.52
CA GLU A 20 -4.86 19.43 -1.86
C GLU A 20 -3.58 18.71 -2.31
N SER A 21 -2.49 18.84 -1.54
CA SER A 21 -1.17 18.28 -1.82
C SER A 21 -0.87 17.02 -1.01
N LEU A 22 -1.88 16.36 -0.44
CA LEU A 22 -1.73 15.14 0.34
C LEU A 22 -2.56 13.98 -0.25
N LEU A 23 -1.88 12.89 -0.55
CA LEU A 23 -2.46 11.61 -0.94
C LEU A 23 -2.08 10.53 0.08
N ILE A 24 -3.06 9.79 0.59
CA ILE A 24 -2.87 8.63 1.44
C ILE A 24 -3.63 7.46 0.83
N ILE A 25 -2.93 6.37 0.54
CA ILE A 25 -3.50 5.11 0.06
C ILE A 25 -3.09 4.01 1.03
N GLY A 26 -4.04 3.18 1.46
CA GLY A 26 -3.81 2.14 2.44
C GLY A 26 -4.46 0.81 2.11
N GLU A 27 -3.77 -0.28 2.45
CA GLU A 27 -4.26 -1.66 2.32
C GLU A 27 -3.87 -2.47 3.57
N ALA A 28 -4.76 -3.33 4.05
CA ALA A 28 -4.48 -4.30 5.10
C ALA A 28 -4.41 -5.72 4.53
N LYS A 29 -3.43 -6.52 4.98
CA LYS A 29 -3.23 -7.89 4.48
C LYS A 29 -2.94 -8.86 5.61
N THR A 30 -3.50 -10.06 5.50
CA THR A 30 -3.20 -11.17 6.42
C THR A 30 -1.91 -11.89 5.99
N ALA A 31 -1.36 -12.74 6.87
CA ALA A 31 -0.15 -13.51 6.57
C ALA A 31 -0.24 -14.32 5.26
N ASN A 32 -1.42 -14.89 4.98
CA ASN A 32 -1.65 -15.69 3.77
C ASN A 32 -1.79 -14.85 2.50
N ASP A 33 -1.97 -13.53 2.63
CA ASP A 33 -2.24 -12.62 1.52
C ASP A 33 -1.05 -11.74 1.16
N VAL A 34 -0.15 -11.44 2.10
CA VAL A 34 0.95 -10.45 1.91
C VAL A 34 1.75 -10.70 0.64
N GLU A 35 2.05 -11.96 0.34
CA GLU A 35 2.92 -12.37 -0.77
C GLU A 35 2.19 -12.72 -2.07
N ARG A 36 0.86 -12.83 -2.04
CA ARG A 36 0.09 -13.28 -3.21
C ARG A 36 0.34 -12.38 -4.41
N GLN A 37 0.36 -12.97 -5.60
CA GLN A 37 0.55 -12.23 -6.85
C GLN A 37 -0.47 -11.08 -6.99
N HIS A 38 -1.73 -11.32 -6.60
CA HIS A 38 -2.76 -10.29 -6.60
C HIS A 38 -2.42 -9.11 -5.69
N SER A 39 -1.98 -9.38 -4.45
CA SER A 39 -1.57 -8.33 -3.50
C SER A 39 -0.35 -7.55 -4.01
N ARG A 40 0.62 -8.23 -4.63
CA ARG A 40 1.78 -7.56 -5.25
C ARG A 40 1.35 -6.61 -6.37
N ALA A 41 0.38 -7.00 -7.20
CA ALA A 41 -0.16 -6.15 -8.25
C ALA A 41 -0.93 -4.95 -7.68
N GLN A 42 -1.69 -5.14 -6.58
CA GLN A 42 -2.32 -4.03 -5.86
C GLN A 42 -1.28 -3.03 -5.34
N TYR A 43 -0.23 -3.49 -4.66
CA TYR A 43 0.81 -2.61 -4.12
C TYR A 43 1.49 -1.83 -5.25
N GLU A 44 1.82 -2.48 -6.36
CA GLU A 44 2.43 -1.83 -7.51
C GLU A 44 1.54 -0.71 -8.06
N ALA A 45 0.24 -0.98 -8.20
CA ALA A 45 -0.73 0.03 -8.63
C ALA A 45 -0.79 1.22 -7.66
N TYR A 46 -0.81 0.97 -6.35
CA TYR A 46 -0.83 2.03 -5.34
C TYR A 46 0.46 2.85 -5.35
N LEU A 47 1.63 2.22 -5.54
CA LEU A 47 2.89 2.94 -5.65
C LEU A 47 2.95 3.80 -6.92
N LYS A 48 2.43 3.33 -8.06
CA LYS A 48 2.33 4.13 -9.29
C LYS A 48 1.42 5.34 -9.12
N GLU A 49 0.27 5.15 -8.46
CA GLU A 49 -0.62 6.26 -8.12
C GLU A 49 0.10 7.30 -7.25
N CYS A 50 0.85 6.85 -6.23
CA CYS A 50 1.65 7.73 -5.37
C CYS A 50 2.77 8.44 -6.14
N ALA A 51 3.43 7.76 -7.08
CA ALA A 51 4.49 8.34 -7.89
C ALA A 51 3.99 9.40 -8.88
N ASN A 52 2.75 9.27 -9.35
CA ASN A 52 2.11 10.21 -10.27
C ASN A 52 1.48 11.42 -9.57
N PHE A 53 1.41 11.42 -8.22
CA PHE A 53 0.79 12.50 -7.47
C PHE A 53 1.75 13.68 -7.25
N HIS A 54 1.30 14.89 -7.60
CA HIS A 54 2.06 16.12 -7.36
C HIS A 54 1.81 16.61 -5.92
N GLY A 55 2.69 16.22 -5.00
CA GLY A 55 2.60 16.60 -3.59
C GLY A 55 3.25 15.57 -2.68
N ASN A 56 2.74 15.46 -1.46
CA ASN A 56 3.11 14.42 -0.50
C ASN A 56 2.21 13.20 -0.66
N ALA A 57 2.75 12.10 -1.18
CA ALA A 57 2.05 10.83 -1.28
C ALA A 57 2.57 9.82 -0.25
N ILE A 58 1.64 9.16 0.44
CA ILE A 58 1.92 8.17 1.48
C ILE A 58 1.16 6.88 1.15
N PHE A 59 1.91 5.80 0.93
CA PHE A 59 1.37 4.45 0.88
C PHE A 59 1.52 3.76 2.23
N ILE A 60 0.44 3.16 2.73
CA ILE A 60 0.39 2.44 4.00
C ILE A 60 0.04 0.97 3.73
N LEU A 61 0.88 0.06 4.23
CA LEU A 61 0.58 -1.37 4.25
C LEU A 61 0.49 -1.86 5.69
N ALA A 62 -0.68 -2.34 6.11
CA ALA A 62 -0.87 -2.93 7.42
C ALA A 62 -0.74 -4.47 7.34
N VAL A 63 0.16 -5.06 8.13
CA VAL A 63 0.44 -6.52 8.13
C VAL A 63 0.63 -7.06 9.55
N PRO A 64 0.49 -8.39 9.79
CA PRO A 64 0.90 -8.98 11.05
C PRO A 64 2.39 -8.73 11.30
N TRP A 65 2.79 -8.54 12.55
CA TRP A 65 4.21 -8.33 12.95
C TRP A 65 5.17 -9.33 12.29
N MET A 66 4.80 -10.62 12.22
CA MET A 66 5.61 -11.68 11.63
C MET A 66 5.92 -11.44 10.15
N GLU A 67 5.04 -10.73 9.44
CA GLU A 67 5.17 -10.43 8.01
C GLU A 67 5.88 -9.11 7.73
N ARG A 68 6.31 -8.35 8.75
CA ARG A 68 6.97 -7.06 8.58
C ARG A 68 8.17 -7.16 7.62
N ALA A 69 9.02 -8.16 7.82
CA ALA A 69 10.22 -8.36 7.01
C ALA A 69 9.87 -8.68 5.55
N THR A 70 8.89 -9.56 5.34
CA THR A 70 8.36 -9.94 4.02
C THR A 70 7.79 -8.73 3.29
N ALA A 71 6.88 -8.00 3.95
CA ALA A 71 6.27 -6.78 3.44
C ALA A 71 7.34 -5.73 3.06
N HIS A 72 8.33 -5.51 3.94
CA HIS A 72 9.43 -4.59 3.67
C HIS A 72 10.22 -4.98 2.43
N ASN A 73 10.56 -6.26 2.26
CA ASN A 73 11.31 -6.75 1.11
C ASN A 73 10.52 -6.60 -0.20
N ILE A 74 9.22 -6.93 -0.19
CA ILE A 74 8.34 -6.75 -1.35
C ILE A 74 8.29 -5.28 -1.75
N LEU A 75 7.97 -4.39 -0.80
CA LEU A 75 7.82 -2.96 -1.08
C LEU A 75 9.15 -2.31 -1.48
N ARG A 76 10.27 -2.75 -0.91
CA ARG A 76 11.62 -2.30 -1.31
C ARG A 76 11.91 -2.69 -2.76
N ASN A 77 11.53 -3.89 -3.19
CA ASN A 77 11.73 -4.34 -4.57
C ASN A 77 10.79 -3.64 -5.55
N LEU A 78 9.53 -3.41 -5.17
CA LEU A 78 8.59 -2.64 -6.00
C LEU A 78 9.00 -1.18 -6.13
N ARG A 79 9.48 -0.55 -5.05
CA ARG A 79 9.98 0.83 -5.07
C ARG A 79 11.14 1.04 -6.06
N LYS A 80 11.96 0.01 -6.31
CA LYS A 80 13.02 0.09 -7.34
C LYS A 80 12.45 0.14 -8.77
N LYS A 81 11.25 -0.42 -8.99
CA LYS A 81 10.57 -0.45 -10.28
C LYS A 81 9.71 0.78 -10.53
N VAL A 82 9.27 1.44 -9.46
CA VAL A 82 8.40 2.62 -9.51
C VAL A 82 9.18 3.84 -8.96
N PRO A 83 9.96 4.53 -9.81
CA PRO A 83 10.65 5.74 -9.39
C PRO A 83 9.63 6.85 -9.09
N GLY A 84 9.87 7.61 -8.03
CA GLY A 84 8.99 8.70 -7.62
C GLY A 84 9.28 9.18 -6.20
N ASN A 85 8.73 10.34 -5.86
CA ASN A 85 8.86 10.91 -4.51
C ASN A 85 7.60 10.60 -3.68
N PHE A 86 7.64 9.50 -2.93
CA PHE A 86 6.56 9.11 -2.02
C PHE A 86 7.12 8.38 -0.80
N THR A 87 6.29 8.33 0.24
CA THR A 87 6.59 7.66 1.51
C THR A 87 5.88 6.31 1.56
N ILE A 88 6.57 5.28 2.05
CA ILE A 88 5.98 3.99 2.36
C ILE A 88 6.00 3.83 3.88
N LYS A 89 4.87 3.48 4.47
CA LYS A 89 4.74 3.13 5.90
C LYS A 89 4.22 1.70 6.02
N ILE A 90 4.86 0.90 6.87
CA ILE A 90 4.38 -0.42 7.25
C ILE A 90 3.84 -0.29 8.67
N LEU A 91 2.55 -0.56 8.84
CA LEU A 91 1.92 -0.68 10.15
C LEU A 91 1.87 -2.16 10.51
N GLU A 92 2.19 -2.47 11.75
CA GLU A 92 2.18 -3.83 12.25
C GLU A 92 1.21 -3.98 13.40
N TRP A 93 0.57 -5.14 13.47
CA TRP A 93 -0.23 -5.51 14.62
C TRP A 93 0.20 -6.87 15.15
N ILE A 94 0.06 -7.03 16.46
CA ILE A 94 0.18 -8.32 17.13
C ILE A 94 -1.22 -8.94 17.14
N GLY A 95 -1.49 -9.82 16.19
CA GLY A 95 -2.69 -10.65 16.20
C GLY A 95 -2.43 -11.90 17.04
N GLY A 96 -2.87 -11.89 18.30
CA GLY A 96 -3.05 -13.13 19.04
C GLY A 96 -4.19 -13.91 18.40
N VAL A 97 -3.99 -15.21 18.19
CA VAL A 97 -5.10 -16.14 18.01
C VAL A 97 -5.94 -16.01 19.29
N VAL A 98 -7.13 -15.45 19.18
CA VAL A 98 -8.18 -15.61 20.19
C VAL A 98 -9.24 -16.47 19.56
#